data_AF-K1ZR08-F1
#
_entry.id   AF-K1ZR08-F1
#
_cell.length_a   1.000
_cell.length_b   1.000
_cell.length_c   1.000
_cell.angle_alpha   90.00
_cell.angle_beta   90.00
_cell.angle_gamma   90.00
#
_symmetry.space_group_name_H-M   'P 1'
#
loop_
_entity.id
_entity.type
_entity.pdbx_description
1 polymer ?
#
loop_
_entity_poly.entity_id
_entity_poly.type
_entity_poly.pdbx_seq_one_letter_code
_entity_poly.pdbx_strand_id
1 'polypeptide(L)'
;AFMCMVLGRKRKLDLIKLVNMALIHDLGETATSDIRYEEGKRIFASKDAKEKIEEDVLQMVLPSTGEKDYYLSLFYEFRDQTSDEARFLKEVEKLEMALQALEYQEFGVKPKLMDEFFENAAKYIKDKEIKKMFEKVRSFRS
;
A
#
# COMPACT_ATOMS: atom_id res chain seq x y z
N ALA A 1 -1.80 6.76 4.60
CA ALA A 1 -1.82 8.24 4.33
C ALA A 1 -0.71 9.13 4.95
N PHE A 2 -0.36 9.02 6.24
CA PHE A 2 0.54 9.98 6.91
C PHE A 2 1.93 10.13 6.26
N MET A 3 2.58 9.02 5.90
CA MET A 3 3.89 9.04 5.25
C MET A 3 3.87 9.81 3.93
N CYS A 4 2.79 9.68 3.14
CA CYS A 4 2.62 10.45 1.91
C CYS A 4 2.57 11.96 2.17
N MET A 5 1.88 12.38 3.23
CA MET A 5 1.79 13.79 3.60
C MET A 5 3.16 14.38 3.99
N VAL A 6 4.00 13.61 4.65
CA VAL A 6 5.34 14.05 5.11
C VAL A 6 6.34 14.00 3.96
N LEU A 7 6.43 12.85 3.28
CA LEU A 7 7.42 12.61 2.24
C LEU A 7 7.07 13.33 0.93
N GLY A 8 5.80 13.51 0.60
CA GLY A 8 5.38 14.20 -0.62
C GLY A 8 5.75 15.68 -0.68
N ARG A 9 5.90 16.37 0.47
CA ARG A 9 6.09 17.83 0.56
C ARG A 9 7.29 18.39 -0.20
N LYS A 10 8.37 17.61 -0.33
CA LYS A 10 9.62 18.06 -1.00
C LYS A 10 9.69 17.63 -2.46
N ARG A 11 8.60 17.10 -3.01
CA ARG A 11 8.52 16.50 -4.34
C ARG A 11 7.57 17.32 -5.21
N LYS A 12 7.70 17.19 -6.52
CA LYS A 12 6.79 17.82 -7.50
C LYS A 12 5.54 16.94 -7.68
N LEU A 13 4.77 16.78 -6.61
CA LEU A 13 3.56 15.95 -6.57
C LEU A 13 2.37 16.81 -6.12
N ASP A 14 1.18 16.49 -6.62
CA ASP A 14 -0.05 16.99 -6.02
C ASP A 14 -0.27 16.29 -4.67
N LEU A 15 0.02 17.02 -3.58
CA LEU A 15 -0.04 16.47 -2.23
C LEU A 15 -1.48 16.12 -1.82
N ILE A 16 -2.47 16.89 -2.25
CA ILE A 16 -3.89 16.62 -1.92
C ILE A 16 -4.31 15.34 -2.61
N LYS A 17 -4.03 15.23 -3.91
CA LYS A 17 -4.31 14.03 -4.70
C LYS A 17 -3.61 12.80 -4.12
N LEU A 18 -2.32 12.90 -3.79
CA LEU A 18 -1.54 11.81 -3.21
C LEU A 18 -2.14 11.32 -1.88
N VAL A 19 -2.51 12.25 -0.99
CA VAL A 19 -3.11 11.90 0.31
C VAL A 19 -4.50 11.28 0.12
N ASN A 20 -5.33 11.85 -0.75
CA ASN A 20 -6.65 11.29 -1.08
C ASN A 20 -6.51 9.88 -1.66
N MET A 21 -5.55 9.67 -2.58
CA MET A 21 -5.29 8.37 -3.18
C MET A 21 -4.86 7.35 -2.13
N ALA A 22 -4.00 7.74 -1.18
CA ALA A 22 -3.61 6.87 -0.07
C ALA A 22 -4.82 6.46 0.79
N LEU A 23 -5.71 7.41 1.11
CA LEU A 23 -6.92 7.13 1.91
C LEU A 23 -7.89 6.20 1.17
N ILE A 24 -8.08 6.40 -0.14
CA ILE A 24 -8.95 5.52 -0.94
C ILE A 24 -8.35 4.12 -1.09
N HIS A 25 -7.03 4.02 -1.26
CA HIS A 25 -6.35 2.73 -1.27
C HIS A 25 -6.54 1.97 0.05
N ASP A 26 -6.26 2.63 1.18
CA ASP A 26 -6.41 2.05 2.53
C ASP A 26 -7.86 1.60 2.77
N LEU A 27 -8.85 2.41 2.34
CA LEU A 27 -10.28 2.07 2.45
C LEU A 27 -10.64 0.83 1.63
N GLY A 28 -10.14 0.70 0.40
CA GLY A 28 -10.37 -0.48 -0.42
C GLY A 28 -9.75 -1.73 0.20
N GLU A 29 -8.52 -1.65 0.71
CA GLU A 29 -7.84 -2.79 1.32
C GLU A 29 -8.55 -3.35 2.56
N THR A 30 -9.39 -2.57 3.27
CA THR A 30 -10.15 -3.07 4.44
C THR A 30 -11.00 -4.31 4.13
N ALA A 31 -11.44 -4.47 2.87
CA ALA A 31 -12.23 -5.61 2.42
C ALA A 31 -11.38 -6.88 2.22
N THR A 32 -10.06 -6.73 2.10
CA THR A 32 -9.15 -7.79 1.65
C THR A 32 -7.98 -8.02 2.61
N SER A 33 -7.87 -7.23 3.68
CA SER A 33 -6.84 -7.37 4.72
C SER A 33 -6.85 -8.75 5.39
N ASP A 34 -8.02 -9.35 5.60
CA ASP A 34 -8.15 -10.69 6.23
C ASP A 34 -7.85 -11.84 5.28
N ILE A 35 -7.95 -11.63 3.96
CA ILE A 35 -7.77 -12.67 2.93
C ILE A 35 -6.30 -13.15 2.89
N ARG A 36 -5.35 -12.33 3.34
CA ARG A 36 -3.91 -12.64 3.26
C ARG A 36 -3.46 -13.75 4.23
N TYR A 37 -4.17 -14.01 5.36
CA TYR A 37 -3.66 -14.88 6.43
C TYR A 37 -4.72 -15.60 7.29
N GLU A 38 -5.75 -16.23 6.72
CA GLU A 38 -6.50 -17.22 7.50
C GLU A 38 -5.63 -18.45 7.80
N GLU A 39 -5.45 -18.77 9.08
CA GLU A 39 -4.80 -20.00 9.59
C GLU A 39 -3.38 -20.30 9.04
N GLY A 40 -2.61 -19.27 8.68
CA GLY A 40 -1.27 -19.46 8.12
C GLY A 40 -1.25 -20.11 6.74
N LYS A 41 -2.41 -20.16 6.06
CA LYS A 41 -2.54 -20.57 4.66
C LYS A 41 -2.91 -19.36 3.82
N ARG A 42 -2.18 -19.18 2.71
CA ARG A 42 -2.46 -18.13 1.74
C ARG A 42 -3.76 -18.47 0.99
N ILE A 43 -4.84 -17.74 1.27
CA ILE A 43 -6.02 -17.74 0.42
C ILE A 43 -5.78 -16.66 -0.65
N PHE A 44 -5.25 -17.06 -1.81
CA PHE A 44 -5.12 -16.12 -2.92
C PHE A 44 -6.43 -16.05 -3.68
N ALA A 45 -7.23 -15.02 -3.42
CA ALA A 45 -8.02 -14.43 -4.50
C ALA A 45 -7.03 -13.99 -5.60
N SER A 46 -7.37 -14.22 -6.88
CA SER A 46 -6.58 -13.67 -7.98
C SER A 46 -6.47 -12.14 -7.81
N LYS A 47 -5.43 -11.53 -8.41
CA LYS A 47 -5.28 -10.07 -8.38
C LYS A 47 -6.56 -9.37 -8.83
N ASP A 48 -7.15 -9.84 -9.93
CA ASP A 48 -8.40 -9.29 -10.48
C ASP A 48 -9.59 -9.47 -9.53
N ALA A 49 -9.68 -10.61 -8.82
CA ALA A 49 -10.73 -10.82 -7.83
C ALA A 49 -10.56 -9.91 -6.60
N LYS A 50 -9.31 -9.69 -6.14
CA LYS A 50 -9.01 -8.74 -5.07
C LYS A 50 -9.44 -7.33 -5.47
N GLU A 51 -9.00 -6.87 -6.63
CA GLU A 51 -9.32 -5.52 -7.14
C GLU A 51 -10.82 -5.33 -7.33
N LYS A 52 -11.55 -6.37 -7.78
CA LYS A 52 -13.00 -6.31 -7.90
C LYS A 52 -13.70 -6.15 -6.56
N ILE A 53 -13.26 -6.90 -5.53
CA ILE A 53 -13.80 -6.78 -4.17
C ILE A 53 -13.55 -5.38 -3.60
N GLU A 54 -12.34 -4.84 -3.78
CA GLU A 54 -11.99 -3.48 -3.33
C GLU A 54 -12.88 -2.44 -4.02
N GLU A 55 -13.04 -2.55 -5.34
CA GLU A 55 -13.88 -1.64 -6.11
C GLU A 55 -15.35 -1.69 -5.66
N ASP A 56 -15.91 -2.89 -5.44
CA ASP A 56 -17.29 -3.06 -5.00
C ASP A 56 -17.53 -2.43 -3.61
N VAL A 57 -16.56 -2.56 -2.70
CA VAL A 57 -16.64 -1.91 -1.38
C VAL A 57 -16.54 -0.39 -1.49
N LEU A 58 -15.62 0.13 -2.31
CA LEU A 58 -15.55 1.57 -2.56
C LEU A 58 -16.87 2.09 -3.16
N GLN A 59 -17.47 1.38 -4.10
CA GLN A 59 -18.76 1.75 -4.68
C GLN A 59 -19.90 1.76 -3.65
N MET A 60 -19.86 0.88 -2.65
CA MET A 60 -20.85 0.76 -1.57
C MET A 60 -20.68 1.85 -0.50
N VAL A 61 -19.44 2.17 -0.12
CA VAL A 61 -19.15 3.08 1.01
C VAL A 61 -19.12 4.54 0.56
N LEU A 62 -18.65 4.82 -0.66
CA LEU A 62 -18.57 6.19 -1.16
C LEU A 62 -19.97 6.77 -1.38
N PRO A 63 -20.25 7.96 -0.82
CA PRO A 63 -21.57 8.56 -0.94
C PRO A 63 -21.88 8.91 -2.39
N SER A 64 -23.15 8.80 -2.80
CA SER A 64 -23.64 9.14 -4.15
C SER A 64 -23.54 10.64 -4.52
N THR A 65 -22.77 11.41 -3.77
CA THR A 65 -22.40 12.79 -4.08
C THR A 65 -21.57 12.87 -5.37
N GLY A 66 -21.50 14.05 -5.99
CA GLY A 66 -20.73 14.28 -7.21
C GLY A 66 -19.21 14.01 -7.12
N GLU A 67 -18.69 13.70 -5.93
CA GLU A 67 -17.27 13.37 -5.73
C GLU A 67 -16.93 11.88 -5.86
N LYS A 68 -17.93 10.99 -5.95
CA LYS A 68 -17.70 9.53 -6.05
C LYS A 68 -16.78 9.18 -7.23
N ASP A 69 -17.01 9.79 -8.38
CA ASP A 69 -16.23 9.55 -9.59
C ASP A 69 -14.76 9.99 -9.43
N TYR A 70 -14.53 11.07 -8.69
CA TYR A 70 -13.17 11.52 -8.36
C TYR A 70 -12.44 10.47 -7.53
N TYR A 71 -13.04 9.97 -6.44
CA TYR A 71 -12.39 8.95 -5.61
C TYR A 71 -12.17 7.62 -6.33
N LEU A 72 -13.14 7.16 -7.14
CA LEU A 72 -12.96 5.98 -7.98
C LEU A 72 -11.85 6.19 -9.02
N SER A 73 -11.72 7.40 -9.59
CA SER A 73 -10.61 7.70 -10.49
C SER A 73 -9.24 7.57 -9.81
N LEU A 74 -9.12 7.95 -8.53
CA LEU A 74 -7.88 7.76 -7.76
C LEU A 74 -7.57 6.28 -7.54
N PHE A 75 -8.59 5.46 -7.26
CA PHE A 75 -8.44 4.02 -7.14
C PHE A 75 -7.89 3.41 -8.44
N TYR A 76 -8.50 3.73 -9.59
CA TYR A 76 -8.02 3.24 -10.88
C TYR A 76 -6.63 3.76 -11.24
N GLU A 77 -6.36 5.03 -10.96
CA GLU A 77 -5.05 5.63 -11.20
C GLU A 77 -3.95 4.94 -10.39
N PHE A 78 -4.24 4.58 -9.13
CA PHE A 78 -3.34 3.77 -8.32
C PHE A 78 -3.22 2.34 -8.85
N ARG A 79 -4.33 1.66 -9.16
CA ARG A 79 -4.32 0.29 -9.72
C ARG A 79 -3.43 0.21 -10.97
N ASP A 80 -3.58 1.17 -11.86
CA ASP A 80 -2.93 1.19 -13.18
C ASP A 80 -1.58 1.91 -13.16
N GLN A 81 -1.19 2.52 -12.03
CA GLN A 81 0.10 3.16 -11.79
C GLN A 81 0.45 4.28 -12.81
N THR A 82 -0.57 5.02 -13.25
CA THR A 82 -0.44 5.93 -14.40
C THR A 82 0.18 7.29 -14.06
N SER A 83 0.11 7.75 -12.80
CA SER A 83 0.67 9.03 -12.35
C SER A 83 1.92 8.92 -11.49
N ASP A 84 2.61 10.04 -11.30
CA ASP A 84 3.73 10.13 -10.36
C ASP A 84 3.26 9.94 -8.91
N GLU A 85 2.07 10.43 -8.56
CA GLU A 85 1.45 10.19 -7.25
C GLU A 85 1.21 8.71 -7.00
N ALA A 86 0.64 7.99 -7.97
CA ALA A 86 0.36 6.56 -7.87
C ALA A 86 1.62 5.71 -7.71
N ARG A 87 2.66 6.03 -8.49
CA ARG A 87 3.97 5.38 -8.40
C ARG A 87 4.65 5.68 -7.07
N PHE A 88 4.58 6.92 -6.60
CA PHE A 88 5.14 7.32 -5.32
C PHE A 88 4.42 6.62 -4.15
N LEU A 89 3.08 6.58 -4.17
CA LEU A 89 2.29 5.86 -3.17
C LEU A 89 2.65 4.37 -3.15
N LYS A 90 2.91 3.74 -4.30
CA LYS A 90 3.34 2.34 -4.37
C LYS A 90 4.65 2.11 -3.62
N GLU A 91 5.61 3.03 -3.72
CA GLU A 91 6.85 2.92 -2.95
C GLU A 91 6.64 3.09 -1.45
N VAL A 92 5.73 4.00 -1.05
CA VAL A 92 5.36 4.21 0.35
C VAL A 92 4.66 2.98 0.94
N GLU A 93 3.72 2.38 0.21
CA GLU A 93 3.04 1.12 0.60
C GLU A 93 4.06 -0.02 0.79
N LYS A 94 5.08 -0.08 -0.07
CA LYS A 94 6.13 -1.10 0.02
C LYS A 94 7.06 -0.90 1.21
N LEU A 95 7.31 0.35 1.61
CA LEU A 95 8.01 0.65 2.85
C LEU A 95 7.16 0.25 4.07
N GLU A 96 5.85 0.53 4.05
CA GLU A 96 4.91 0.15 5.11
C GLU A 96 4.85 -1.37 5.29
N MET A 97 4.74 -2.10 4.19
CA MET A 97 4.74 -3.55 4.17
C MET A 97 6.02 -4.15 4.79
N ALA A 98 7.18 -3.51 4.58
CA ALA A 98 8.43 -3.94 5.22
C ALA A 98 8.47 -3.62 6.73
N LEU A 99 7.85 -2.52 7.16
CA LEU A 99 7.69 -2.17 8.58
C LEU A 99 6.77 -3.18 9.29
N GLN A 100 5.63 -3.50 8.69
CA GLN A 100 4.70 -4.52 9.21
C GLN A 100 5.37 -5.89 9.29
N ALA A 101 6.14 -6.27 8.26
CA ALA A 101 6.90 -7.52 8.28
C ALA A 101 7.91 -7.57 9.43
N LEU A 102 8.61 -6.46 9.73
CA LEU A 102 9.50 -6.37 10.89
C LEU A 102 8.75 -6.53 12.21
N GLU A 103 7.62 -5.83 12.37
CA GLU A 103 6.76 -5.91 13.56
C GLU A 103 6.27 -7.36 13.80
N TYR A 104 5.86 -8.07 12.76
CA TYR A 104 5.52 -9.49 12.87
C TYR A 104 6.69 -10.37 13.35
N GLN A 105 7.94 -10.07 12.96
CA GLN A 105 9.11 -10.78 13.49
C GLN A 105 9.27 -10.53 15.00
N GLU A 106 9.07 -9.30 15.46
CA GLU A 106 9.11 -8.94 16.89
C GLU A 106 8.01 -9.66 17.70
N PHE A 107 6.86 -9.92 17.09
CA PHE A 107 5.79 -10.76 17.67
C PHE A 107 6.03 -12.28 17.56
N GLY A 108 7.21 -12.71 17.09
CA GLY A 108 7.63 -14.10 17.10
C GLY A 108 7.30 -14.88 15.81
N VAL A 109 6.86 -14.21 14.74
CA VAL A 109 6.74 -14.85 13.41
C VAL A 109 8.14 -15.15 12.87
N LYS A 110 8.31 -16.34 12.30
CA LYS A 110 9.62 -16.80 11.81
C LYS A 110 10.19 -15.82 10.76
N PRO A 111 11.43 -15.33 10.91
CA PRO A 111 12.07 -14.41 9.96
C PRO A 111 11.98 -14.83 8.49
N LYS A 112 12.13 -16.12 8.22
CA LYS A 112 12.06 -16.69 6.86
C LYS A 112 10.71 -16.49 6.18
N LEU A 113 9.61 -16.41 6.93
CA LEU A 113 8.29 -16.11 6.37
C LEU A 113 8.16 -14.66 5.95
N MET A 114 8.98 -13.77 6.52
CA MET A 114 8.94 -12.34 6.26
C MET A 114 9.85 -11.93 5.10
N ASP A 115 10.81 -12.77 4.69
CA ASP A 115 11.76 -12.49 3.60
C ASP A 115 11.06 -12.06 2.31
N GLU A 116 9.95 -12.70 1.94
CA GLU A 116 9.23 -12.37 0.71
C GLU A 116 8.68 -10.94 0.68
N PHE A 117 8.35 -10.36 1.84
CA PHE A 117 7.89 -8.98 1.96
C PHE A 117 9.04 -8.00 1.73
N PHE A 118 10.20 -8.26 2.33
CA PHE A 118 11.38 -7.44 2.10
C PHE A 118 11.86 -7.53 0.64
N GLU A 119 11.88 -8.73 0.05
CA GLU A 119 12.22 -8.93 -1.36
C GLU A 119 11.22 -8.23 -2.29
N ASN A 120 9.92 -8.28 -1.98
CA ASN A 120 8.91 -7.57 -2.73
C ASN A 120 9.10 -6.06 -2.62
N ALA A 121 9.30 -5.52 -1.42
CA ALA A 121 9.54 -4.09 -1.20
C ALA A 121 10.76 -3.59 -1.99
N ALA A 122 11.86 -4.34 -1.98
CA ALA A 122 13.09 -3.99 -2.68
C ALA A 122 12.93 -3.88 -4.22
N LYS A 123 11.95 -4.58 -4.82
CA LYS A 123 11.67 -4.51 -6.26
C LYS A 123 11.05 -3.18 -6.69
N TYR A 124 10.28 -2.55 -5.81
CA TYR A 124 9.49 -1.36 -6.14
C TYR A 124 10.15 -0.05 -5.66
N ILE A 125 10.85 -0.08 -4.52
CA ILE A 125 11.45 1.12 -3.91
C ILE A 125 12.64 1.61 -4.74
N LYS A 126 12.53 2.83 -5.26
CA LYS A 126 13.50 3.51 -6.14
C LYS A 126 13.88 4.89 -5.62
N ASP A 127 12.97 5.61 -4.99
CA ASP A 127 13.19 6.91 -4.38
C ASP A 127 14.33 6.81 -3.35
N LYS A 128 15.27 7.77 -3.41
CA LYS A 128 16.50 7.73 -2.61
C LYS A 128 16.23 7.82 -1.11
N GLU A 129 15.25 8.61 -0.70
CA GLU A 129 14.90 8.80 0.71
C GLU A 129 14.16 7.58 1.25
N ILE A 130 13.18 7.08 0.49
CA ILE A 130 12.44 5.85 0.84
C ILE A 130 13.39 4.66 0.91
N LYS A 131 14.31 4.53 -0.05
CA LYS A 131 15.34 3.47 -0.04
C LYS A 131 16.23 3.55 1.21
N LYS A 132 16.65 4.74 1.63
CA LYS A 132 17.43 4.91 2.86
C LYS A 132 16.64 4.46 4.10
N MET A 133 15.35 4.78 4.15
CA MET A 133 14.46 4.33 5.23
C MET A 133 14.32 2.80 5.20
N PHE A 134 14.08 2.22 4.03
CA PHE A 134 13.95 0.78 3.86
C PHE A 134 15.19 0.00 4.29
N GLU A 135 16.39 0.43 3.91
CA GLU A 135 17.64 -0.21 4.36
C GLU A 135 17.84 -0.10 5.88
N LYS A 136 17.38 1.01 6.49
CA LYS A 136 17.36 1.13 7.95
C LYS A 136 16.41 0.12 8.59
N VAL A 137 15.19 -0.05 8.05
CA VAL A 137 14.25 -1.09 8.51
C VAL A 137 14.87 -2.48 8.38
N ARG A 138 15.51 -2.79 7.24
CA ARG A 138 16.20 -4.07 7.03
C ARG A 138 17.32 -4.33 8.04
N SER A 139 18.01 -3.30 8.50
CA SER A 139 19.12 -3.45 9.47
C SER A 139 18.66 -3.88 10.87
N PHE A 140 17.36 -3.75 11.18
CA PHE A 140 16.79 -4.21 12.45
C PHE A 140 16.38 -5.69 12.44
N ARG A 141 16.49 -6.37 11.28
CA ARG A 141 16.16 -7.78 11.18
C ARG A 141 17.20 -8.62 11.93
N SER A 142 16.73 -9.52 12.77
CA SER A 142 17.49 -10.61 13.42
C SER A 142 17.58 -11.86 12.56
#